data_AF-A0A534Z984-F1
#
_entry.id   AF-A0A534Z984-F1
#
_cell.length_a   1.000
_cell.length_b   1.000
_cell.length_c   1.000
_cell.angle_alpha   90.00
_cell.angle_beta   90.00
_cell.angle_gamma   90.00
#
_symmetry.space_group_name_H-M   'P 1'
#
loop_
_entity.id
_entity.type
_entity.pdbx_description
1 polymer ?
#
loop_
_entity_poly.entity_id
_entity_poly.type
_entity_poly.pdbx_seq_one_letter_code
_entity_poly.pdbx_strand_id
1 'polypeptide(L)'
;MPEGMTATDVGGVTTMREPLFKVSNHHTAACVEPPTVDGDAAGAYFGYFANEYGEQAIYTYDYETGEATIRMGDAGWHEAYRVADGRAEGLVLTKTEAMWLRACWLATGALKDRPTSGTGGTGQG
;
A
#
# COMPACT_ATOMS: atom_id res chain seq x y z
N MET A 1 47.34 -24.10 -4.16
CA MET A 1 46.46 -23.29 -3.28
C MET A 1 46.89 -21.83 -3.43
N PRO A 2 45.94 -20.92 -3.69
CA PRO A 2 45.44 -20.02 -2.62
C PRO A 2 43.90 -20.17 -2.50
N GLU A 3 43.30 -20.32 -1.32
CA GLU A 3 43.07 -19.37 -0.19
C GLU A 3 42.01 -18.29 -0.45
N GLY A 4 40.87 -18.43 0.23
CA GLY A 4 40.01 -17.32 0.66
C GLY A 4 38.81 -16.94 -0.22
N MET A 5 37.69 -17.66 -0.11
CA MET A 5 36.36 -17.06 -0.26
C MET A 5 35.30 -17.95 0.43
N THR A 6 35.10 -17.74 1.73
CA THR A 6 33.87 -18.15 2.39
C THR A 6 32.81 -17.09 2.10
N ALA A 7 31.89 -17.39 1.20
CA ALA A 7 30.59 -16.76 1.18
C ALA A 7 29.58 -17.90 1.29
N THR A 8 28.96 -18.02 2.46
CA THR A 8 27.74 -18.80 2.67
C THR A 8 26.69 -18.26 1.72
N ASP A 9 26.56 -18.89 0.55
CA ASP A 9 25.39 -18.77 -0.30
C ASP A 9 24.26 -19.53 0.40
N VAL A 10 23.52 -18.83 1.26
CA VAL A 10 22.23 -19.32 1.74
C VAL A 10 21.26 -19.11 0.58
N GLY A 11 21.25 -20.09 -0.32
CA GLY A 11 20.42 -20.13 -1.52
C GLY A 11 18.95 -20.02 -1.19
N GLY A 12 18.44 -18.80 -1.13
CA GLY A 12 17.02 -18.50 -1.23
C GLY A 12 16.64 -18.62 -2.69
N VAL A 13 16.02 -19.73 -3.09
CA VAL A 13 15.38 -19.83 -4.40
C VAL A 13 14.26 -18.78 -4.43
N THR A 14 14.48 -17.67 -5.14
CA THR A 14 13.40 -16.74 -5.48
C THR A 14 12.55 -17.39 -6.55
N THR A 15 11.45 -18.05 -6.16
CA THR A 15 10.50 -18.60 -7.13
C THR A 15 9.79 -17.45 -7.83
N MET A 16 10.18 -17.16 -9.07
CA MET A 16 9.48 -16.23 -9.94
C MET A 16 8.05 -16.73 -10.16
N ARG A 17 7.06 -15.97 -9.68
CA ARG A 17 5.63 -16.25 -9.88
C ARG A 17 5.12 -15.43 -11.06
N GLU A 18 4.27 -16.02 -11.88
CA GLU A 18 3.57 -15.27 -12.92
C GLU A 18 2.54 -14.33 -12.28
N PRO A 19 2.43 -13.06 -12.74
CA PRO A 19 1.47 -12.14 -12.15
C PRO A 19 0.03 -12.59 -12.38
N LEU A 20 -0.75 -12.67 -11.30
CA LEU A 20 -2.16 -13.07 -11.33
C LEU A 20 -3.06 -12.04 -12.03
N PHE A 21 -2.73 -10.76 -11.88
CA PHE A 21 -3.52 -9.64 -12.40
C PHE A 21 -2.59 -8.55 -12.93
N LYS A 22 -2.83 -8.10 -14.16
CA LYS A 22 -2.09 -7.02 -14.81
C LYS A 22 -3.08 -6.00 -15.35
N VAL A 23 -2.83 -4.73 -15.08
CA VAL A 23 -3.66 -3.63 -15.54
C VAL A 23 -2.79 -2.51 -16.09
N SER A 24 -3.19 -1.93 -17.21
CA SER A 24 -2.56 -0.77 -17.83
C SER A 24 -3.14 0.52 -17.25
N ASN A 25 -2.39 1.62 -17.30
CA ASN A 25 -2.96 2.94 -17.04
C ASN A 25 -3.95 3.31 -18.14
N HIS A 26 -5.15 3.75 -17.76
CA HIS A 26 -6.22 4.19 -18.64
C HIS A 26 -6.25 5.71 -18.81
N HIS A 27 -5.51 6.44 -17.98
CA HIS A 27 -5.36 7.88 -18.10
C HIS A 27 -4.39 8.23 -19.24
N THR A 28 -4.67 9.32 -19.95
CA THR A 28 -3.79 9.79 -21.03
C THR A 28 -2.39 10.09 -20.51
N ALA A 29 -1.35 9.94 -21.34
CA ALA A 29 0.05 10.23 -20.98
C ALA A 29 0.33 11.69 -20.56
N ALA A 30 -0.66 12.59 -20.65
CA ALA A 30 -0.61 13.92 -20.04
C ALA A 30 -0.75 13.89 -18.50
N CYS A 31 -1.36 12.84 -17.96
CA CYS A 31 -1.24 12.43 -16.57
C CYS A 31 0.09 11.66 -16.45
N VAL A 32 0.94 12.11 -15.54
CA VAL A 32 2.33 11.65 -15.31
C VAL A 32 2.44 10.11 -15.24
N GLU A 33 3.65 9.58 -15.44
CA GLU A 33 3.94 8.14 -15.41
C GLU A 33 3.35 7.46 -14.15
N PRO A 34 2.51 6.42 -14.30
CA PRO A 34 1.93 5.69 -13.18
C PRO A 34 3.01 4.95 -12.37
N PRO A 35 2.82 4.74 -11.06
CA PRO A 35 3.77 3.95 -10.28
C PRO A 35 3.79 2.49 -10.77
N THR A 36 4.97 1.91 -10.80
CA THR A 36 5.08 0.44 -10.81
C THR A 36 4.83 -0.06 -9.40
N VAL A 37 3.86 -0.97 -9.25
CA VAL A 37 3.48 -1.53 -7.95
C VAL A 37 3.70 -3.03 -7.98
N ASP A 38 4.55 -3.50 -7.07
CA ASP A 38 4.73 -4.92 -6.79
C ASP A 38 3.69 -5.37 -5.76
N GLY A 39 2.65 -6.05 -6.24
CA GLY A 39 1.58 -6.57 -5.40
C GLY A 39 2.00 -7.72 -4.47
N ASP A 40 3.19 -8.31 -4.68
CA ASP A 40 3.75 -9.38 -3.86
C ASP A 40 4.80 -8.86 -2.84
N ALA A 41 5.03 -7.55 -2.78
CA ALA A 41 5.99 -6.97 -1.85
C ALA A 41 5.62 -7.36 -0.40
N ALA A 42 6.56 -8.04 0.26
CA ALA A 42 6.37 -8.55 1.61
C ALA A 42 6.14 -7.41 2.60
N GLY A 43 5.30 -7.65 3.61
CA GLY A 43 5.02 -6.64 4.65
C GLY A 43 4.11 -5.50 4.20
N ALA A 44 3.50 -5.58 3.00
CA ALA A 44 2.52 -4.61 2.55
C ALA A 44 1.22 -5.28 2.04
N TYR A 45 0.14 -4.49 2.01
CA TYR A 45 -1.09 -4.81 1.31
C TYR A 45 -1.31 -3.82 0.19
N PHE A 46 -1.79 -4.33 -0.94
CA PHE A 46 -2.13 -3.54 -2.11
C PHE A 46 -3.59 -3.77 -2.50
N GLY A 47 -4.31 -2.67 -2.73
CA GLY A 47 -5.64 -2.67 -3.31
C GLY A 47 -5.62 -1.92 -4.63
N TYR A 48 -6.28 -2.46 -5.65
CA TYR A 48 -6.52 -1.76 -6.91
C TYR A 48 -8.01 -1.50 -7.10
N PHE A 49 -8.35 -0.35 -7.66
CA PHE A 49 -9.71 0.06 -8.01
C PHE A 49 -9.75 0.63 -9.41
N ALA A 50 -10.84 0.32 -10.12
CA ALA A 50 -11.25 1.07 -11.29
C ALA A 50 -12.78 1.22 -11.29
N ASN A 51 -13.28 2.35 -11.80
CA ASN A 51 -14.71 2.59 -11.97
C ASN A 51 -15.11 2.69 -13.46
N GLU A 52 -16.41 2.86 -13.72
CA GLU A 52 -16.97 2.96 -15.06
C GLU A 52 -16.48 4.18 -15.87
N TYR A 53 -15.94 5.19 -15.20
CA TYR A 53 -15.43 6.42 -15.82
C TYR A 53 -13.95 6.29 -16.24
N GLY A 54 -13.33 5.13 -15.99
CA GLY A 54 -11.92 4.89 -16.30
C GLY A 54 -10.96 5.38 -15.22
N GLU A 55 -11.47 5.90 -14.10
CA GLU A 55 -10.64 6.28 -12.95
C GLU A 55 -9.93 5.06 -12.39
N GLN A 56 -8.70 5.24 -11.92
CA GLN A 56 -7.92 4.18 -11.29
C GLN A 56 -7.33 4.65 -9.97
N ALA A 57 -7.31 3.76 -8.98
CA ALA A 57 -6.70 4.04 -7.69
C ALA A 57 -5.89 2.85 -7.19
N ILE A 58 -4.82 3.16 -6.46
CA ILE A 58 -3.99 2.18 -5.76
C ILE A 58 -3.94 2.56 -4.30
N TYR A 59 -4.38 1.63 -3.45
CA TYR A 59 -4.21 1.69 -2.01
C TYR A 59 -3.00 0.86 -1.61
N THR A 60 -2.17 1.39 -0.72
CA THR A 60 -1.04 0.68 -0.11
C THR A 60 -1.12 0.81 1.40
N TYR A 61 -0.92 -0.30 2.10
CA TYR A 61 -0.76 -0.32 3.55
C TYR A 61 0.54 -1.01 3.90
N ASP A 62 1.37 -0.34 4.68
CA ASP A 62 2.61 -0.88 5.23
C ASP A 62 2.32 -1.49 6.62
N TYR A 63 2.56 -2.80 6.78
CA TYR A 63 2.31 -3.50 8.04
C TYR A 63 3.36 -3.23 9.12
N GLU A 64 4.58 -2.78 8.75
CA GLU A 64 5.63 -2.42 9.69
C GLU A 64 5.33 -1.06 10.33
N THR A 65 5.00 -0.06 9.53
CA THR A 65 4.73 1.31 10.01
C THR A 65 3.27 1.53 10.41
N GLY A 66 2.36 0.70 9.89
CA GLY A 66 0.92 0.86 10.06
C GLY A 66 0.36 2.09 9.32
N GLU A 67 1.09 2.57 8.32
CA GLU A 67 0.71 3.70 7.47
C GLU A 67 -0.01 3.22 6.20
N ALA A 68 -1.00 4.00 5.80
CA ALA A 68 -1.83 3.73 4.63
C ALA A 68 -1.78 4.93 3.68
N THR A 69 -1.71 4.65 2.38
CA THR A 69 -1.72 5.69 1.33
C THR A 69 -2.62 5.30 0.18
N ILE A 70 -3.11 6.30 -0.54
CA ILE A 70 -3.83 6.16 -1.81
C ILE A 70 -3.17 7.03 -2.88
N ARG A 71 -3.05 6.49 -4.09
CA ARG A 71 -2.70 7.21 -5.32
C ARG A 71 -3.83 7.07 -6.33
N MET A 72 -4.18 8.16 -7.02
CA MET A 72 -5.26 8.19 -8.01
C MET A 72 -4.72 8.64 -9.36
N GLY A 73 -5.37 8.22 -10.44
CA GLY A 73 -5.04 8.64 -11.80
C GLY A 73 -5.39 10.10 -12.06
N ASP A 74 -6.55 10.57 -11.61
CA ASP A 74 -6.96 11.97 -11.71
C ASP A 74 -6.12 12.95 -10.87
N ALA A 75 -5.55 12.47 -9.76
CA ALA A 75 -4.57 13.20 -8.95
C ALA A 75 -3.13 13.09 -9.48
N GLY A 76 -2.95 12.52 -10.69
CA GLY A 76 -1.67 12.50 -11.38
C GLY A 76 -0.64 11.50 -10.86
N TRP A 77 -1.07 10.47 -10.12
CA TRP A 77 -0.28 9.32 -9.64
C TRP A 77 0.88 9.60 -8.67
N HIS A 78 1.52 10.76 -8.74
CA HIS A 78 2.73 11.09 -8.00
C HIS A 78 2.46 11.32 -6.52
N GLU A 79 1.37 12.01 -6.20
CA GLU A 79 1.02 12.32 -4.81
C GLU A 79 0.37 11.11 -4.15
N ALA A 80 0.97 10.67 -3.06
CA ALA A 80 0.39 9.68 -2.17
C ALA A 80 -0.34 10.41 -1.06
N TYR A 81 -1.65 10.26 -1.00
CA TYR A 81 -2.47 10.83 0.06
C TYR A 81 -2.51 9.88 1.23
N ARG A 82 -2.22 10.40 2.44
CA ARG A 82 -2.32 9.63 3.68
C ARG A 82 -3.76 9.17 3.88
N VAL A 83 -3.94 7.92 4.30
CA VAL A 83 -5.24 7.36 4.66
C VAL A 83 -5.28 7.13 6.16
N ALA A 84 -6.25 7.75 6.83
CA ALA A 84 -6.48 7.62 8.25
C ALA A 84 -7.98 7.37 8.50
N ASP A 85 -8.30 6.40 9.36
CA ASP A 85 -9.67 5.99 9.65
C ASP A 85 -10.52 5.75 8.38
N GLY A 86 -9.91 5.13 7.38
CA GLY A 86 -10.55 4.81 6.10
C GLY A 86 -10.97 6.04 5.28
N ARG A 87 -10.30 7.18 5.47
CA ARG A 87 -10.47 8.42 4.71
C ARG A 87 -9.12 8.91 4.21
N ALA A 88 -9.08 9.43 3.00
CA ALA A 88 -7.90 10.08 2.45
C ALA A 88 -7.84 11.54 2.91
N GLU A 89 -6.69 11.96 3.43
CA GLU A 89 -6.43 13.35 3.81
C GLU A 89 -6.18 14.19 2.55
N GLY A 90 -6.89 15.31 2.40
CA GLY A 90 -6.66 16.25 1.29
C GLY A 90 -7.23 15.81 -0.07
N LEU A 91 -7.94 14.68 -0.13
CA LEU A 91 -8.49 14.13 -1.37
C LEU A 91 -10.02 14.00 -1.30
N VAL A 92 -10.70 14.52 -2.33
CA VAL A 92 -12.16 14.40 -2.47
C VAL A 92 -12.46 13.14 -3.29
N LEU A 93 -13.15 12.18 -2.68
CA LEU A 93 -13.52 10.91 -3.31
C LEU A 93 -15.01 10.85 -3.61
N THR A 94 -15.37 10.19 -4.70
CA THR A 94 -16.74 9.78 -4.97
C THR A 94 -17.20 8.76 -3.93
N LYS A 95 -18.52 8.51 -3.87
CA LYS A 95 -19.08 7.53 -2.93
C LYS A 95 -18.48 6.13 -3.12
N THR A 96 -18.28 5.69 -4.37
CA THR A 96 -17.77 4.36 -4.67
C THR A 96 -16.29 4.23 -4.31
N GLU A 97 -15.47 5.25 -4.63
CA GLU A 97 -14.06 5.31 -4.22
C GLU A 97 -13.92 5.30 -2.69
N ALA A 98 -14.73 6.11 -1.99
CA ALA A 98 -14.70 6.17 -0.53
C ALA A 98 -15.12 4.83 0.11
N MET A 99 -16.12 4.14 -0.45
CA MET A 99 -16.53 2.81 0.02
C MET A 99 -15.44 1.77 -0.21
N TRP A 100 -14.80 1.77 -1.38
CA TRP A 100 -13.68 0.88 -1.67
C TRP A 100 -12.49 1.15 -0.75
N LEU A 101 -12.10 2.42 -0.57
CA LEU A 101 -11.01 2.80 0.33
C LEU A 101 -11.29 2.34 1.77
N ARG A 102 -12.53 2.52 2.24
CA ARG A 102 -12.95 2.05 3.57
C ARG A 102 -12.87 0.53 3.68
N ALA A 103 -13.22 -0.21 2.64
CA ALA A 103 -13.10 -1.67 2.63
C ALA A 103 -11.62 -2.10 2.73
N CYS A 104 -10.71 -1.47 1.98
CA CYS A 104 -9.28 -1.71 2.09
C CYS A 104 -8.75 -1.42 3.50
N TRP A 105 -9.13 -0.27 4.09
CA TRP A 105 -8.75 0.09 5.46
C TRP A 105 -9.22 -0.95 6.50
N LEU A 106 -10.45 -1.44 6.37
CA LEU A 106 -10.97 -2.48 7.25
C LEU A 106 -10.20 -3.80 7.08
N ALA A 107 -9.80 -4.14 5.86
CA ALA A 107 -9.04 -5.35 5.57
C ALA A 107 -7.62 -5.33 6.16
N THR A 108 -6.99 -4.16 6.28
CA THR A 108 -5.59 -4.02 6.72
C THR A 108 -5.40 -3.77 8.22
N GLY A 109 -6.47 -3.91 9.02
CA GLY A 109 -6.33 -3.99 10.48
C GLY A 109 -6.93 -2.85 11.29
N ALA A 110 -7.92 -2.12 10.77
CA ALA A 110 -8.77 -1.21 11.56
C ALA A 110 -9.44 -1.86 12.80
N LEU A 111 -9.39 -3.19 12.90
CA LEU A 111 -9.96 -3.99 13.99
C LEU A 111 -8.90 -4.77 14.80
N LYS A 112 -7.62 -4.68 14.45
CA LYS A 112 -6.55 -5.25 15.27
C LYS A 112 -6.14 -4.17 16.25
N ASP A 113 -6.51 -4.36 17.52
CA ASP A 113 -6.17 -3.46 18.63
C ASP A 113 -4.72 -3.00 18.52
N ARG A 114 -4.54 -1.74 18.12
CA ARG A 114 -3.24 -1.08 18.17
C ARG A 114 -2.97 -0.82 19.65
N PRO A 115 -1.88 -1.34 20.24
CA PRO A 115 -1.53 -0.99 21.61
C PRO A 115 -1.43 0.53 21.66
N THR A 116 -2.29 1.16 22.45
CA THR A 116 -2.18 2.58 22.74
C THR A 116 -0.79 2.82 23.29
N SER A 117 -0.04 3.70 22.63
CA SER A 117 1.23 4.22 23.13
C SER A 117 1.06 4.56 24.60
N GLY A 118 1.82 3.87 25.44
CA GLY A 118 1.51 3.70 26.85
C GLY A 118 1.35 4.99 27.63
N THR A 119 0.29 5.05 28.44
CA THR A 119 0.26 5.91 29.62
C THR A 119 1.10 5.24 30.70
N GLY A 120 2.41 5.50 30.67
CA GLY A 120 3.28 5.30 31.81
C GLY A 120 2.92 6.30 32.90
N GLY A 121 2.10 5.88 33.86
CA GLY A 121 1.79 6.63 35.07
C GLY A 121 2.08 5.76 36.29
N THR A 122 3.36 5.61 36.63
CA THR A 122 3.80 5.11 37.93
C THR A 122 3.47 6.14 39.01
N GLY A 123 2.86 5.69 40.09
CA GLY A 123 2.58 6.55 41.24
C GLY A 123 1.84 5.80 42.35
N GLN A 124 2.51 4.84 42.99
CA GLN A 124 2.22 4.53 44.39
C GLN A 124 2.96 5.55 45.26
N GLY A 125 2.24 6.14 46.20
CA GLY A 125 2.74 7.02 47.27
C GLY A 125 1.61 7.30 48.23
#